data_AF-A0ABC8ED56-F1
#
_entry.id   AF-A0ABC8ED56-F1
#
_cell.length_a   1.000
_cell.length_b   1.000
_cell.length_c   1.000
_cell.angle_alpha   90.00
_cell.angle_beta   90.00
_cell.angle_gamma   90.00
#
_symmetry.space_group_name_H-M   'P 1'
#
loop_
_entity.id
_entity.type
_entity.pdbx_description
1 polymer ?
#
loop_
_entity_poly.entity_id
_entity_poly.type
_entity_poly.pdbx_seq_one_letter_code
_entity_poly.pdbx_strand_id
1 'polypeptide(L)'
;MGEKMKFKIKEVILHGNKNLKIYIPEKIPKQLTAADPIAWDKAIMGNSIAYEFLRKIFILASNLNSQEIIYIKTKPITSNEYRDIFKYGIFDMDIVLVNYCGTQLKPKEILKAIKIKSIPTEYQKEVIIENNNIKYPDHWRLEKKLSTKRIKNILIISTNRDVFLKFACDLEYMIGMEDDEEYNFDYHVHEDFIGTSEYNGFNFLYYHRKQNP
;
A
#
# COMPACT_ATOMS: atom_id res chain seq x y z
N MET A 1 4.60 -19.04 -14.13
CA MET A 1 5.71 -18.18 -14.60
C MET A 1 5.54 -16.85 -13.88
N GLY A 2 6.56 -16.37 -13.15
CA GLY A 2 6.42 -15.15 -12.35
C GLY A 2 6.36 -13.89 -13.24
N GLU A 3 5.63 -12.88 -12.78
CA GLU A 3 5.53 -11.61 -13.49
C GLU A 3 6.69 -10.68 -13.12
N LYS A 4 7.18 -9.93 -14.10
CA LYS A 4 8.33 -9.03 -13.93
C LYS A 4 7.87 -7.61 -13.64
N MET A 5 8.42 -7.02 -12.59
CA MET A 5 8.12 -5.65 -12.19
C MET A 5 9.41 -4.87 -11.94
N LYS A 6 9.46 -3.63 -12.45
CA LYS A 6 10.65 -2.77 -12.36
C LYS A 6 10.54 -1.82 -11.18
N PHE A 7 11.64 -1.73 -10.44
CA PHE A 7 11.80 -0.87 -9.30
C PHE A 7 13.06 -0.03 -9.45
N LYS A 8 12.96 1.22 -9.01
CA LYS A 8 14.09 2.04 -8.64
C LYS A 8 14.41 1.79 -7.17
N ILE A 9 15.61 1.31 -6.89
CA ILE A 9 16.09 1.03 -5.53
C ILE A 9 16.96 2.18 -5.06
N LYS A 10 16.69 2.65 -3.85
CA LYS A 10 17.52 3.64 -3.15
C LYS A 10 18.08 3.03 -1.88
N GLU A 11 19.37 3.19 -1.66
CA GLU A 11 20.02 2.80 -0.41
C GLU A 11 20.31 4.04 0.42
N VAL A 12 19.77 4.09 1.64
CA VAL A 12 19.85 5.24 2.53
C VAL A 12 20.48 4.82 3.84
N ILE A 13 21.60 5.45 4.18
CA ILE A 13 22.24 5.28 5.49
C ILE A 13 21.51 6.16 6.51
N LEU A 14 20.86 5.52 7.48
CA LEU A 14 20.20 6.17 8.60
C LEU A 14 21.17 6.30 9.79
N HIS A 15 20.74 7.07 10.80
CA HIS A 15 21.48 7.22 12.04
C HIS A 15 21.81 5.85 12.68
N GLY A 16 23.06 5.66 13.10
CA GLY A 16 23.54 4.38 13.64
C GLY A 16 23.93 3.36 12.56
N ASN A 17 24.32 3.81 11.36
CA ASN A 17 24.80 2.98 10.24
C ASN A 17 23.82 1.89 9.77
N LYS A 18 22.51 2.13 9.92
CA LYS A 18 21.48 1.24 9.35
C LYS A 18 21.30 1.56 7.87
N ASN A 19 21.50 0.58 6.98
CA ASN A 19 21.29 0.74 5.55
C ASN A 19 19.85 0.35 5.20
N LEU A 20 19.00 1.34 4.95
CA LEU A 20 17.63 1.14 4.51
C LEU A 20 17.57 1.05 2.99
N LYS A 21 17.01 -0.05 2.48
CA LYS A 21 16.67 -0.19 1.06
C LYS A 21 15.21 0.22 0.83
N ILE A 22 15.02 1.13 -0.12
CA ILE A 22 13.71 1.66 -0.48
C ILE A 22 13.40 1.23 -1.91
N TYR A 23 12.40 0.37 -2.06
CA TYR A 23 11.89 -0.10 -3.35
C TYR A 23 10.83 0.87 -3.84
N ILE A 24 11.05 1.52 -4.99
CA ILE A 24 10.11 2.45 -5.60
C ILE A 24 9.63 1.87 -6.94
N PRO A 25 8.36 1.44 -7.05
CA PRO A 25 7.79 0.99 -8.32
C PRO A 25 7.91 2.06 -9.42
N GLU A 26 8.32 1.68 -10.63
CA GLU A 26 8.44 2.63 -11.73
C GLU A 26 7.11 2.94 -12.42
N LYS A 27 6.25 1.92 -12.56
CA LYS A 27 4.93 2.04 -13.18
C LYS A 27 3.85 1.87 -12.11
N ILE A 28 3.21 2.98 -11.74
CA ILE A 28 2.14 3.01 -10.75
C ILE A 28 0.84 3.37 -11.48
N PRO A 29 -0.25 2.60 -11.34
CA PRO A 29 -1.55 2.94 -11.92
C PRO A 29 -2.04 4.30 -11.44
N LYS A 30 -2.65 5.07 -12.34
CA LYS A 30 -3.21 6.40 -12.01
C LYS A 30 -4.54 6.34 -11.28
N GLN A 31 -5.13 5.15 -11.17
CA GLN A 31 -6.35 4.88 -10.43
C GLN A 31 -6.07 4.63 -8.95
N LEU A 32 -4.80 4.37 -8.59
CA LEU A 32 -4.41 4.09 -7.22
C LEU A 32 -4.23 5.38 -6.41
N THR A 33 -4.92 5.46 -5.27
CA THR A 33 -4.76 6.52 -4.28
C THR A 33 -4.97 6.01 -2.86
N ALA A 34 -4.61 6.82 -1.87
CA ALA A 34 -4.93 6.58 -0.46
C ALA A 34 -5.54 7.82 0.19
N ALA A 35 -6.44 7.59 1.15
CA ALA A 35 -7.18 8.61 1.89
C ALA A 35 -7.15 8.37 3.41
N ASP A 36 -7.15 9.45 4.17
CA ASP A 36 -7.37 9.51 5.63
C ASP A 36 -8.52 10.52 5.86
N PRO A 37 -9.76 10.12 5.56
CA PRO A 37 -10.95 10.92 5.79
C PRO A 37 -11.18 11.20 7.29
N ILE A 38 -11.82 12.33 7.62
CA ILE A 38 -12.22 12.64 9.00
C ILE A 38 -13.48 11.83 9.34
N ALA A 39 -13.47 11.17 10.50
CA ALA A 39 -14.57 10.34 11.02
C ALA A 39 -14.87 9.05 10.23
N TRP A 40 -13.97 8.69 9.32
CA TRP A 40 -14.01 7.42 8.58
C TRP A 40 -12.63 6.75 8.66
N ASP A 41 -12.59 5.50 8.26
CA ASP A 41 -11.38 4.71 8.18
C ASP A 41 -10.43 5.20 7.09
N LYS A 42 -9.13 4.94 7.26
CA LYS A 42 -8.17 5.14 6.17
C LYS A 42 -8.53 4.18 5.03
N ALA A 43 -8.26 4.59 3.81
CA ALA A 43 -8.56 3.75 2.67
C ALA A 43 -7.43 3.75 1.65
N ILE A 44 -7.23 2.62 0.99
CA ILE A 44 -6.63 2.58 -0.35
C ILE A 44 -7.76 2.39 -1.35
N MET A 45 -7.81 3.27 -2.35
CA MET A 45 -8.86 3.31 -3.35
C MET A 45 -8.26 3.07 -4.74
N GLY A 46 -9.01 2.39 -5.59
CA GLY A 46 -8.69 2.19 -7.01
C GLY A 46 -9.62 1.20 -7.67
N ASN A 47 -9.40 0.92 -8.95
CA ASN A 47 -10.18 -0.09 -9.69
C ASN A 47 -9.40 -1.40 -9.85
N SER A 48 -9.91 -2.32 -10.66
CA SER A 48 -9.28 -3.63 -10.93
C SER A 48 -7.79 -3.52 -11.30
N ILE A 49 -7.41 -2.56 -12.14
CA ILE A 49 -6.00 -2.31 -12.54
C ILE A 49 -5.14 -1.90 -11.34
N ALA A 50 -5.66 -1.03 -10.47
CA ALA A 50 -4.95 -0.59 -9.27
C ALA A 50 -4.79 -1.74 -8.27
N TYR A 51 -5.81 -2.58 -8.11
CA TYR A 51 -5.76 -3.72 -7.20
C TYR A 51 -4.90 -4.87 -7.71
N GLU A 52 -4.84 -5.09 -9.02
CA GLU A 52 -3.90 -6.03 -9.62
C GLU A 52 -2.44 -5.63 -9.33
N PHE A 53 -2.14 -4.33 -9.45
CA PHE A 53 -0.84 -3.77 -9.07
C PHE A 53 -0.58 -3.92 -7.56
N LEU A 54 -1.54 -3.59 -6.70
CA LEU A 54 -1.37 -3.67 -5.25
C LEU A 54 -1.15 -5.10 -4.77
N ARG A 55 -1.88 -6.07 -5.34
CA ARG A 55 -1.71 -7.49 -5.05
C ARG A 55 -0.26 -7.92 -5.27
N LYS A 56 0.31 -7.57 -6.43
CA LYS A 56 1.73 -7.79 -6.77
C LYS A 56 2.67 -7.13 -5.76
N ILE A 57 2.38 -5.90 -5.37
CA ILE A 57 3.17 -5.17 -4.38
C ILE A 57 3.07 -5.78 -2.97
N PHE A 58 1.91 -6.27 -2.54
CA PHE A 58 1.76 -6.91 -1.23
C PHE A 58 2.47 -8.26 -1.14
N ILE A 59 2.48 -9.03 -2.23
CA ILE A 59 3.30 -10.26 -2.32
C ILE A 59 4.78 -9.92 -2.12
N LEU A 60 5.27 -8.86 -2.78
CA LEU A 60 6.64 -8.39 -2.55
C LEU A 60 6.84 -7.90 -1.11
N ALA A 61 5.90 -7.14 -0.56
CA ALA A 61 5.94 -6.61 0.79
C ALA A 61 6.05 -7.72 1.85
N SER A 62 5.38 -8.85 1.61
CA SER A 62 5.43 -10.03 2.49
C SER A 62 6.82 -10.66 2.60
N ASN A 63 7.68 -10.44 1.60
CA ASN A 63 9.04 -10.98 1.50
C ASN A 63 10.13 -9.93 1.79
N LEU A 64 9.77 -8.71 2.22
CA LEU A 64 10.75 -7.70 2.60
C LEU A 64 11.60 -8.18 3.78
N ASN A 65 12.92 -8.09 3.61
CA ASN A 65 13.88 -8.42 4.64
C ASN A 65 14.02 -7.28 5.64
N SER A 66 14.96 -7.46 6.57
CA SER A 66 15.26 -6.42 7.54
C SER A 66 15.75 -5.14 6.86
N GLN A 67 15.22 -3.99 7.30
CA GLN A 67 15.58 -2.67 6.76
C GLN A 67 15.23 -2.48 5.28
N GLU A 68 14.17 -3.13 4.80
CA GLU A 68 13.58 -2.87 3.49
C GLU A 68 12.18 -2.27 3.64
N ILE A 69 11.83 -1.33 2.76
CA ILE A 69 10.48 -0.77 2.63
C ILE A 69 10.10 -0.61 1.15
N ILE A 70 8.80 -0.57 0.86
CA ILE A 70 8.28 -0.18 -0.44
C ILE A 70 7.65 1.21 -0.32
N TYR A 71 8.01 2.11 -1.24
CA TYR A 71 7.44 3.46 -1.31
C TYR A 71 6.75 3.67 -2.65
N ILE A 72 5.43 3.79 -2.63
CA ILE A 72 4.56 3.96 -3.77
C ILE A 72 4.19 5.45 -3.87
N LYS A 73 4.75 6.13 -4.86
CA LYS A 73 4.46 7.54 -5.16
C LYS A 73 3.19 7.65 -5.98
N THR A 74 2.05 7.71 -5.32
CA THR A 74 0.75 7.79 -5.99
C THR A 74 0.65 9.12 -6.73
N LYS A 75 0.12 9.06 -7.96
CA LYS A 75 -0.20 10.25 -8.76
C LYS A 75 -1.56 10.03 -9.39
N PRO A 76 -2.63 10.02 -8.56
CA PRO A 76 -3.94 9.72 -9.08
C PRO A 76 -4.37 10.80 -10.08
N ILE A 77 -5.23 10.42 -11.03
CA ILE A 77 -5.95 11.44 -11.82
C ILE A 77 -6.85 12.19 -10.84
N THR A 78 -6.58 13.47 -10.65
CA THR A 78 -7.34 14.32 -9.73
C THR A 78 -8.82 14.27 -10.11
N SER A 79 -9.66 13.72 -9.23
CA SER A 79 -11.11 13.72 -9.34
C SER A 79 -11.69 14.27 -8.04
N ASN A 80 -12.75 15.06 -8.15
CA ASN A 80 -13.47 15.54 -6.97
C ASN A 80 -14.45 14.49 -6.44
N GLU A 81 -14.77 13.44 -7.19
CA GLU A 81 -15.86 12.51 -6.87
C GLU A 81 -15.70 11.83 -5.49
N TYR A 82 -14.51 11.34 -5.15
CA TYR A 82 -14.26 10.78 -3.80
C TYR A 82 -14.13 11.86 -2.71
N ARG A 83 -13.80 13.10 -3.09
CA ARG A 83 -13.74 14.24 -2.15
C ARG A 83 -15.14 14.78 -1.84
N ASP A 84 -16.09 14.58 -2.74
CA ASP A 84 -17.49 14.94 -2.54
C ASP A 84 -18.15 14.01 -1.50
N ILE A 85 -17.73 12.73 -1.47
CA ILE A 85 -18.14 11.75 -0.46
C ILE A 85 -17.40 12.01 0.86
N PHE A 86 -16.07 12.08 0.82
CA PHE A 86 -15.26 12.39 1.98
C PHE A 86 -14.98 13.89 2.03
N LYS A 87 -15.97 14.64 2.51
CA LYS A 87 -15.93 16.12 2.55
C LYS A 87 -14.69 16.70 3.23
N TYR A 88 -14.14 15.99 4.22
CA TYR A 88 -12.96 16.41 4.97
C TYR A 88 -11.98 15.25 5.12
N GLY A 89 -10.68 15.51 4.95
CA GLY A 89 -9.65 14.49 5.06
C GLY A 89 -8.35 14.88 4.38
N ILE A 90 -7.40 13.95 4.40
CA ILE A 90 -6.19 14.01 3.57
C ILE A 90 -6.34 12.98 2.46
N PHE A 91 -6.18 13.43 1.22
CA PHE A 91 -6.36 12.62 0.01
C PHE A 91 -5.08 12.59 -0.82
N ASP A 92 -5.05 11.72 -1.82
CA ASP A 92 -3.95 11.61 -2.78
C ASP A 92 -2.61 11.36 -2.08
N MET A 93 -2.67 10.52 -1.05
CA MET A 93 -1.51 10.19 -0.22
C MET A 93 -0.65 9.13 -0.89
N ASP A 94 0.67 9.33 -0.81
CA ASP A 94 1.61 8.27 -1.12
C ASP A 94 1.50 7.14 -0.09
N ILE A 95 1.87 5.93 -0.49
CA ILE A 95 1.79 4.73 0.35
C ILE A 95 3.19 4.23 0.68
N VAL A 96 3.45 3.87 1.93
CA VAL A 96 4.65 3.17 2.36
C VAL A 96 4.27 1.86 3.03
N LEU A 97 4.87 0.76 2.56
CA LEU A 97 4.67 -0.56 3.12
C LEU A 97 5.90 -0.98 3.92
N VAL A 98 5.65 -1.46 5.14
CA VAL A 98 6.68 -1.87 6.09
C VAL A 98 6.32 -3.24 6.65
N ASN A 99 7.21 -4.21 6.45
CA ASN A 99 7.14 -5.46 7.20
C ASN A 99 7.79 -5.24 8.57
N TYR A 100 7.01 -5.05 9.65
CA TYR A 100 7.57 -4.67 10.96
C TYR A 100 8.44 -5.76 11.58
N CYS A 101 8.26 -7.02 11.18
CA CYS A 101 9.13 -8.12 11.60
C CYS A 101 10.57 -7.91 11.08
N GLY A 102 10.75 -7.23 9.95
CA GLY A 102 12.06 -6.87 9.40
C GLY A 102 12.49 -5.42 9.69
N THR A 103 11.55 -4.47 9.76
CA THR A 103 11.86 -3.04 9.80
C THR A 103 11.24 -2.36 11.01
N GLN A 104 12.07 -2.10 12.03
CA GLN A 104 11.69 -1.38 13.26
C GLN A 104 12.02 0.12 13.20
N LEU A 105 11.70 0.76 12.07
CA LEU A 105 11.94 2.19 11.90
C LEU A 105 10.77 3.00 12.45
N LYS A 106 11.07 4.11 13.14
CA LYS A 106 10.02 5.04 13.54
C LYS A 106 9.46 5.72 12.29
N PRO A 107 8.16 6.04 12.27
CA PRO A 107 7.51 6.74 11.15
C PRO A 107 8.22 8.04 10.71
N LYS A 108 8.82 8.80 11.64
CA LYS A 108 9.61 10.00 11.32
C LYS A 108 10.92 9.69 10.57
N GLU A 109 11.53 8.54 10.83
CA GLU A 109 12.76 8.09 10.15
C GLU A 109 12.45 7.66 8.73
N ILE A 110 11.35 6.93 8.52
CA ILE A 110 10.82 6.58 7.20
C ILE A 110 10.61 7.85 6.36
N LEU A 111 9.91 8.84 6.93
CA LEU A 111 9.64 10.11 6.25
C LEU A 111 10.94 10.85 5.86
N LYS A 112 11.93 10.86 6.75
CA LYS A 112 13.25 11.46 6.44
C LYS A 112 13.90 10.72 5.29
N ALA A 113 13.94 9.39 5.34
CA ALA A 113 14.62 8.56 4.36
C ALA A 113 14.08 8.74 2.93
N ILE A 114 12.75 8.68 2.75
CA ILE A 114 12.12 8.81 1.43
C ILE A 114 12.26 10.21 0.82
N LYS A 115 12.53 11.23 1.64
CA LYS A 115 12.68 12.64 1.23
C LYS A 115 14.11 13.04 0.89
N ILE A 116 15.10 12.20 1.17
CA ILE A 116 16.50 12.48 0.81
C ILE A 116 16.59 12.52 -0.73
N LYS A 117 16.97 13.68 -1.25
CA LYS A 117 17.11 13.93 -2.69
C LYS A 117 18.45 13.45 -3.23
N SER A 118 19.54 13.77 -2.52
CA SER A 118 20.90 13.37 -2.85
C SER A 118 21.21 12.03 -2.21
N ILE A 119 21.12 10.95 -2.98
CA ILE A 119 21.42 9.60 -2.50
C ILE A 119 22.64 9.09 -3.29
N PRO A 120 23.67 8.59 -2.60
CA PRO A 120 24.89 8.12 -3.26
C PRO A 120 24.69 6.85 -4.09
N THR A 121 23.68 6.04 -3.76
CA THR A 121 23.41 4.77 -4.44
C THR A 121 21.95 4.67 -4.87
N GLU A 122 21.75 4.65 -6.19
CA GLU A 122 20.45 4.47 -6.82
C GLU A 122 20.63 3.59 -8.06
N TYR A 123 19.81 2.55 -8.20
CA TYR A 123 19.86 1.64 -9.34
C TYR A 123 18.49 1.06 -9.67
N GLN A 124 18.34 0.54 -10.88
CA GLN A 124 17.14 -0.15 -11.31
C GLN A 124 17.27 -1.65 -11.08
N LYS A 125 16.18 -2.29 -10.64
CA LYS A 125 16.09 -3.73 -10.44
C LYS A 125 14.77 -4.24 -11.00
N GLU A 126 14.85 -5.31 -11.79
CA GLU A 126 13.67 -6.11 -12.14
C GLU A 126 13.48 -7.19 -11.07
N VAL A 127 12.27 -7.26 -10.52
CA VAL A 127 11.88 -8.24 -9.50
C VAL A 127 10.84 -9.16 -10.12
N ILE A 128 11.05 -10.46 -9.96
CA ILE A 128 10.08 -11.48 -10.36
C ILE A 128 9.14 -11.70 -9.18
N ILE A 129 7.84 -11.50 -9.42
CA ILE A 129 6.79 -11.73 -8.44
C ILE A 129 6.15 -13.09 -8.76
N GLU A 130 6.41 -14.06 -7.89
CA GLU A 130 5.80 -15.37 -7.97
C GLU A 130 4.41 -15.33 -7.36
N ASN A 131 3.42 -15.55 -8.22
CA ASN A 131 2.01 -15.41 -7.86
C ASN A 131 1.30 -16.75 -7.64
N ASN A 132 2.00 -17.85 -7.94
CA ASN A 132 1.45 -19.19 -7.90
C ASN A 132 1.52 -19.70 -6.45
N ASN A 133 0.38 -20.12 -5.89
CA ASN A 133 0.25 -20.80 -4.59
C ASN A 133 0.30 -19.91 -3.33
N ILE A 134 -0.13 -18.66 -3.40
CA ILE A 134 -0.37 -17.88 -2.18
C ILE A 134 -1.57 -18.53 -1.45
N LYS A 135 -1.34 -18.97 -0.22
CA LYS A 135 -2.39 -19.55 0.62
C LYS A 135 -2.93 -18.47 1.55
N TYR A 136 -4.25 -18.47 1.73
CA TYR A 136 -4.89 -17.65 2.74
C TYR A 136 -4.29 -17.98 4.12
N PRO A 137 -3.73 -17.00 4.86
CA PRO A 137 -3.13 -17.27 6.15
C PRO A 137 -4.17 -17.64 7.22
N ASP A 138 -3.74 -18.43 8.20
CA ASP A 138 -4.61 -18.76 9.34
C ASP A 138 -4.95 -17.51 10.17
N HIS A 139 -6.21 -17.39 10.60
CA HIS A 139 -6.73 -16.22 11.32
C HIS A 139 -5.90 -15.83 12.56
N TRP A 140 -5.40 -16.79 13.33
CA TRP A 140 -4.62 -16.55 14.55
C TRP A 140 -3.26 -15.88 14.28
N ARG A 141 -2.75 -15.90 13.04
CA ARG A 141 -1.51 -15.20 12.63
C ARG A 141 -1.72 -13.72 12.33
N LEU A 142 -2.98 -13.29 12.20
CA LEU A 142 -3.38 -11.98 11.72
C LEU A 142 -3.72 -11.02 12.87
N GLU A 143 -4.08 -11.54 14.04
CA GLU A 143 -4.60 -10.74 15.15
C GLU A 143 -3.61 -9.67 15.64
N LYS A 144 -4.06 -8.40 15.66
CA LYS A 144 -3.32 -7.23 16.18
C LYS A 144 -1.97 -7.01 15.50
N LYS A 145 -1.86 -7.33 14.22
CA LYS A 145 -0.61 -7.21 13.43
C LYS A 145 -0.60 -6.02 12.48
N LEU A 146 -1.76 -5.45 12.17
CA LEU A 146 -1.86 -4.25 11.33
C LEU A 146 -1.74 -2.96 12.16
N SER A 147 -0.86 -2.07 11.71
CA SER A 147 -0.79 -0.68 12.18
C SER A 147 -0.76 0.26 10.97
N THR A 148 -1.72 1.17 10.90
CA THR A 148 -1.73 2.24 9.89
C THR A 148 -1.45 3.59 10.54
N LYS A 149 -0.65 4.43 9.86
CA LYS A 149 -0.32 5.77 10.35
C LYS A 149 -0.17 6.77 9.23
N ARG A 150 -0.90 7.88 9.32
CA ARG A 150 -0.68 9.03 8.46
C ARG A 150 0.43 9.92 9.01
N ILE A 151 1.35 10.36 8.15
CA ILE A 151 2.23 11.49 8.40
C ILE A 151 2.28 12.40 7.18
N LYS A 152 1.79 13.64 7.33
CA LYS A 152 1.60 14.58 6.21
C LYS A 152 0.72 13.93 5.14
N ASN A 153 1.23 13.81 3.92
CA ASN A 153 0.57 13.22 2.74
C ASN A 153 1.02 11.77 2.47
N ILE A 154 1.44 11.04 3.50
CA ILE A 154 1.91 9.66 3.38
C ILE A 154 1.13 8.78 4.35
N LEU A 155 0.58 7.69 3.83
CA LEU A 155 0.01 6.59 4.58
C LEU A 155 1.06 5.49 4.75
N ILE A 156 1.41 5.19 5.99
CA ILE A 156 2.31 4.09 6.34
C ILE A 156 1.45 2.91 6.76
N ILE A 157 1.60 1.79 6.06
CA ILE A 157 1.00 0.49 6.40
C ILE A 157 2.13 -0.38 6.93
N SER A 158 2.10 -0.66 8.22
CA SER A 158 3.07 -1.50 8.90
C SER A 158 2.39 -2.77 9.38
N THR A 159 2.84 -3.91 8.88
CA THR A 159 2.28 -5.22 9.22
C THR A 159 3.31 -6.34 9.05
N ASN A 160 2.90 -7.61 9.10
CA ASN A 160 3.79 -8.76 8.91
C ASN A 160 3.57 -9.45 7.55
N ARG A 161 4.36 -10.50 7.29
CA ARG A 161 4.23 -11.35 6.10
C ARG A 161 2.80 -11.83 5.89
N ASP A 162 2.19 -12.41 6.92
CA ASP A 162 0.90 -13.09 6.79
C ASP A 162 -0.22 -12.11 6.45
N VAL A 163 -0.29 -10.94 7.09
CA VAL A 163 -1.28 -9.91 6.74
C VAL A 163 -1.08 -9.38 5.32
N PHE A 164 0.16 -9.19 4.85
CA PHE A 164 0.38 -8.80 3.45
C PHE A 164 -0.10 -9.87 2.47
N LEU A 165 0.08 -11.16 2.79
CA LEU A 165 -0.44 -12.24 1.96
C LEU A 165 -1.98 -12.31 2.01
N LYS A 166 -2.58 -12.06 3.19
CA LYS A 166 -4.03 -11.93 3.32
C LYS A 166 -4.56 -10.82 2.40
N PHE A 167 -3.99 -9.61 2.46
CA PHE A 167 -4.35 -8.53 1.55
C PHE A 167 -4.22 -8.93 0.09
N ALA A 168 -3.13 -9.60 -0.28
CA ALA A 168 -2.96 -10.09 -1.65
C ALA A 168 -4.05 -11.07 -2.08
N CYS A 169 -4.53 -11.95 -1.18
CA CYS A 169 -5.67 -12.82 -1.44
C CYS A 169 -6.99 -12.05 -1.53
N ASP A 170 -7.28 -11.16 -0.58
CA ASP A 170 -8.56 -10.43 -0.56
C ASP A 170 -8.73 -9.54 -1.79
N LEU A 171 -7.63 -9.00 -2.33
CA LEU A 171 -7.64 -8.21 -3.56
C LEU A 171 -7.97 -9.03 -4.82
N GLU A 172 -7.98 -10.37 -4.79
CA GLU A 172 -8.39 -11.18 -5.95
C GLU A 172 -9.85 -10.91 -6.33
N TYR A 173 -10.72 -10.70 -5.35
CA TYR A 173 -12.11 -10.33 -5.58
C TYR A 173 -12.20 -9.00 -6.36
N MET A 174 -11.42 -8.01 -5.94
CA MET A 174 -11.39 -6.66 -6.52
C MET A 174 -10.85 -6.61 -7.95
N ILE A 175 -9.99 -7.56 -8.31
CA ILE A 175 -9.43 -7.66 -9.66
C ILE A 175 -10.49 -8.14 -10.66
N GLY A 176 -11.44 -8.98 -10.21
CA GLY A 176 -12.50 -9.52 -11.06
C GLY A 176 -13.68 -8.58 -11.28
N MET A 177 -13.71 -7.42 -10.61
CA MET A 177 -14.81 -6.46 -10.69
C MET A 177 -14.73 -5.59 -11.94
N GLU A 178 -15.85 -5.47 -12.64
CA GLU A 178 -16.02 -4.53 -13.75
C GLU A 178 -16.16 -3.10 -13.24
N ASP A 179 -15.76 -2.12 -14.07
CA ASP A 179 -15.88 -0.69 -13.78
C ASP A 179 -17.39 -0.28 -13.89
N ASP A 180 -18.20 -0.71 -12.92
CA ASP A 180 -19.64 -0.42 -12.82
C ASP A 180 -19.93 0.55 -11.65
N GLU A 181 -20.73 1.57 -11.94
CA GLU A 181 -21.05 2.67 -11.02
C GLU A 181 -21.74 2.18 -9.74
N GLU A 182 -22.44 1.05 -9.78
CA GLU A 182 -23.09 0.47 -8.59
C GLU A 182 -22.06 0.09 -7.51
N TYR A 183 -20.87 -0.33 -7.90
CA TYR A 183 -19.82 -0.77 -6.98
C TYR A 183 -18.86 0.35 -6.58
N ASN A 184 -19.03 1.57 -7.08
CA ASN A 184 -18.19 2.68 -6.68
C ASN A 184 -18.35 2.98 -5.18
N PHE A 185 -17.22 2.99 -4.47
CA PHE A 185 -17.13 3.18 -3.02
C PHE A 185 -17.74 2.06 -2.19
N ASP A 186 -18.03 0.92 -2.82
CA ASP A 186 -18.37 -0.27 -2.06
C ASP A 186 -17.15 -0.75 -1.25
N TYR A 187 -17.43 -1.15 -0.01
CA TYR A 187 -16.43 -1.62 0.93
C TYR A 187 -16.21 -3.09 0.66
N HIS A 188 -15.05 -3.43 0.10
CA HIS A 188 -14.81 -4.83 -0.24
C HIS A 188 -13.95 -5.56 0.78
N VAL A 189 -13.20 -4.82 1.60
CA VAL A 189 -12.40 -5.41 2.67
C VAL A 189 -12.36 -4.47 3.86
N HIS A 190 -12.86 -4.98 5.00
CA HIS A 190 -12.79 -4.34 6.31
C HIS A 190 -11.69 -4.99 7.14
N GLU A 191 -10.55 -4.30 7.33
CA GLU A 191 -9.40 -4.86 8.07
C GLU A 191 -9.41 -4.56 9.57
N ASP A 192 -10.58 -4.21 10.10
CA ASP A 192 -10.76 -3.83 11.49
C ASP A 192 -10.53 -5.00 12.46
N PHE A 193 -10.60 -6.24 11.96
CA PHE A 193 -10.37 -7.46 12.73
C PHE A 193 -8.89 -7.85 12.89
N ILE A 194 -7.98 -7.28 12.09
CA ILE A 194 -6.55 -7.69 12.09
C ILE A 194 -5.61 -6.65 12.72
N GLY A 195 -6.09 -5.46 13.05
CA GLY A 195 -5.28 -4.43 13.73
C GLY A 195 -5.54 -4.33 15.24
N THR A 196 -4.85 -3.40 15.91
CA THR A 196 -5.09 -3.06 17.33
C THR A 196 -6.25 -2.05 17.48
N SER A 197 -7.08 -2.22 18.51
CA SER A 197 -8.35 -1.47 18.73
C SER A 197 -8.28 0.07 18.67
N GLU A 198 -7.09 0.68 18.79
CA GLU A 198 -6.87 2.13 18.69
C GLU A 198 -6.57 2.63 17.26
N TYR A 199 -6.31 1.73 16.30
CA TYR A 199 -5.82 2.04 14.94
C TYR A 199 -6.65 1.39 13.81
N ASN A 200 -7.76 0.74 14.15
CA ASN A 200 -8.53 -0.19 13.29
C ASN A 200 -9.52 0.50 12.36
N GLY A 201 -8.99 1.31 11.46
CA GLY A 201 -9.75 1.77 10.32
C GLY A 201 -8.88 1.74 9.10
N PHE A 202 -8.91 0.63 8.36
CA PHE A 202 -8.24 0.51 7.07
C PHE A 202 -9.07 -0.33 6.09
N ASN A 203 -9.48 0.28 4.98
CA ASN A 203 -10.35 -0.35 3.99
C ASN A 203 -9.74 -0.33 2.58
N PHE A 204 -10.11 -1.32 1.78
CA PHE A 204 -9.97 -1.26 0.32
C PHE A 204 -11.32 -0.88 -0.28
N LEU A 205 -11.39 0.25 -0.99
CA LEU A 205 -12.61 0.76 -1.62
C LEU A 205 -12.50 0.76 -3.13
N TYR A 206 -13.40 0.05 -3.81
CA TYR A 206 -13.43 0.09 -5.27
C TYR A 206 -13.78 1.49 -5.73
N TYR A 207 -13.02 2.00 -6.69
CA TYR A 207 -13.25 3.30 -7.28
C TYR A 207 -12.76 3.31 -8.73
N HIS A 208 -13.69 3.53 -9.64
CA HIS A 208 -13.42 3.90 -11.01
C HIS A 208 -14.11 5.23 -11.31
N ARG A 209 -13.52 6.00 -12.23
CA ARG A 209 -14.12 7.27 -12.64
C ARG A 209 -15.37 6.99 -13.47
N LYS A 210 -16.41 7.81 -13.30
CA LYS A 210 -17.50 7.88 -14.30
C LYS A 210 -16.92 8.28 -15.66
N GLN A 211 -17.01 7.40 -16.64
CA GLN A 211 -16.83 7.82 -18.02
C GLN A 211 -18.09 8.60 -18.37
N ASN A 212 -17.99 9.93 -18.47
CA ASN A 212 -19.08 10.70 -19.05
C ASN A 212 -19.33 10.17 -20.47
N PRO A 213 -20.55 9.77 -20.83
CA PRO A 213 -20.89 9.43 -22.21
C PRO A 213 -20.66 10.59 -23.16
#